data_AF-A0A1H8UUK1-F1
#
_entry.id   AF-A0A1H8UUK1-F1
#
_cell.length_a   1.000
_cell.length_b   1.000
_cell.length_c   1.000
_cell.angle_alpha   90.00
_cell.angle_beta   90.00
_cell.angle_gamma   90.00
#
_symmetry.space_group_name_H-M   'P 1'
#
loop_
_entity.id
_entity.type
_entity.pdbx_description
1 polymer ?
#
loop_
_entity_poly.entity_id
_entity_poly.type
_entity_poly.pdbx_seq_one_letter_code
_entity_poly.pdbx_strand_id
1 'polypeptide(L)'
;MPQFISKLQHNTYEKGEFSDEQPRNLNETIQLIKDFPWDLERPLTDIQLTGPSVTIQDDDINYLKLGLYFGGKFCIYYLDKDNHLYEYHAADIDAAEKLVADFFNKTLDLSVFEKHFFNIGNQPHFITNNFIYKVKPSRVFMLIALLLVYIGLFISFAASIPSDTPFILYPCFFILIIGGFILYTVFLAIQNRSLYLQISRGNNLFYFGKDAQNILAYEKLNIENIVIYENNDRRGFRLDFNKKIEVKFRNGDYLIIPNILISSYDFLSKFSGKLGIPVIYSSSRLFKRR
;
A
#
# COMPACT_ATOMS: atom_id res chain seq x y z
N MET A 1 -30.61 -11.83 -16.38
CA MET A 1 -29.56 -12.54 -15.62
C MET A 1 -28.78 -11.50 -14.85
N PRO A 2 -28.42 -11.75 -13.58
CA PRO A 2 -27.63 -10.79 -12.80
C PRO A 2 -26.27 -10.55 -13.50
N GLN A 3 -25.78 -9.32 -13.37
CA GLN A 3 -24.43 -8.93 -13.81
C GLN A 3 -23.64 -8.56 -12.58
N PHE A 4 -22.51 -9.24 -12.37
CA PHE A 4 -21.64 -9.03 -11.22
C PHE A 4 -20.32 -8.43 -11.69
N ILE A 5 -19.69 -7.63 -10.84
CA ILE A 5 -18.39 -7.04 -11.16
C ILE A 5 -17.35 -8.14 -11.00
N SER A 6 -16.62 -8.45 -12.07
CA SER A 6 -15.50 -9.40 -12.03
C SER A 6 -14.20 -8.70 -12.38
N LYS A 7 -13.10 -9.15 -11.78
CA LYS A 7 -11.78 -8.53 -11.90
C LYS A 7 -10.67 -9.54 -11.65
N LEU A 8 -9.50 -9.25 -12.21
CA LEU A 8 -8.33 -10.12 -12.22
C LEU A 8 -7.24 -9.59 -11.30
N GLN A 9 -6.53 -10.50 -10.64
CA GLN A 9 -5.32 -10.18 -9.89
C GLN A 9 -4.20 -11.12 -10.36
N HIS A 10 -3.02 -10.58 -10.67
CA HIS A 10 -1.84 -11.36 -11.11
C HIS A 10 -0.83 -11.50 -9.96
N ASN A 11 0.15 -12.40 -10.07
CA ASN A 11 1.17 -12.58 -9.02
C ASN A 11 2.06 -11.35 -8.79
N THR A 12 2.18 -10.49 -9.80
CA THR A 12 2.97 -9.26 -9.74
C THR A 12 2.22 -8.13 -9.05
N TYR A 13 0.92 -8.31 -8.79
CA TYR A 13 0.06 -7.30 -8.22
C TYR A 13 0.21 -7.27 -6.70
N GLU A 14 -0.14 -6.14 -6.10
CA GLU A 14 -0.21 -6.01 -4.66
C GLU A 14 -1.65 -6.08 -4.12
N LYS A 15 -1.79 -6.03 -2.80
CA LYS A 15 -3.08 -6.13 -2.13
C LYS A 15 -4.03 -5.01 -2.59
N GLY A 16 -5.15 -5.40 -3.18
CA GLY A 16 -6.18 -4.51 -3.73
C GLY A 16 -5.87 -3.98 -5.13
N GLU A 17 -4.85 -4.51 -5.81
CA GLU A 17 -4.58 -4.20 -7.21
C GLU A 17 -5.29 -5.22 -8.07
N PHE A 18 -6.12 -4.74 -9.00
CA PHE A 18 -6.88 -5.55 -9.93
C PHE A 18 -6.88 -4.93 -11.33
N SER A 19 -7.03 -5.77 -12.35
CA SER A 19 -7.21 -5.39 -13.74
C SER A 19 -8.53 -5.94 -14.27
N ASP A 20 -8.96 -5.43 -15.43
CA ASP A 20 -10.13 -5.92 -16.17
C ASP A 20 -11.42 -5.94 -15.31
N GLU A 21 -11.61 -4.91 -14.49
CA GLU A 21 -12.77 -4.73 -13.62
C GLU A 21 -13.97 -4.24 -14.42
N GLN A 22 -14.96 -5.10 -14.61
CA GLN A 22 -16.18 -4.77 -15.36
C GLN A 22 -17.36 -5.69 -14.99
N PRO A 23 -18.61 -5.25 -15.22
CA PRO A 23 -19.79 -6.09 -15.08
C PRO A 23 -19.77 -7.25 -16.08
N ARG A 24 -20.00 -8.47 -15.60
CA ARG A 24 -20.12 -9.68 -16.42
C ARG A 24 -21.29 -10.53 -15.95
N ASN A 25 -21.92 -11.24 -16.90
CA ASN A 25 -22.86 -12.30 -16.58
C ASN A 25 -22.12 -13.62 -16.25
N LEU A 26 -22.86 -14.64 -15.80
CA LEU A 26 -22.29 -15.93 -15.42
C LEU A 26 -21.40 -16.53 -16.52
N ASN A 27 -21.87 -16.61 -17.76
CA ASN A 27 -21.11 -17.23 -18.86
C ASN A 27 -19.81 -16.47 -19.16
N GLU A 28 -19.87 -15.14 -19.16
CA GLU A 28 -18.70 -14.27 -19.33
C GLU A 28 -17.69 -14.44 -18.19
N THR A 29 -18.15 -14.59 -16.94
CA THR A 29 -17.28 -14.84 -15.78
C THR A 29 -16.66 -16.22 -15.83
N ILE A 30 -17.39 -17.26 -16.22
CA ILE A 30 -16.82 -18.61 -16.41
C ILE A 30 -15.77 -18.59 -17.52
N GLN A 31 -16.04 -17.89 -18.63
CA GLN A 31 -15.06 -17.73 -19.70
C GLN A 31 -13.80 -16.99 -19.22
N LEU A 32 -13.96 -15.91 -18.45
CA LEU A 32 -12.85 -15.19 -17.81
C LEU A 32 -11.99 -16.11 -16.94
N ILE A 33 -12.62 -17.02 -16.17
CA ILE A 33 -11.94 -18.00 -15.34
C ILE A 33 -11.15 -18.99 -16.19
N LYS A 34 -11.70 -19.47 -17.31
CA LYS A 34 -11.01 -20.39 -18.22
C LYS A 34 -9.84 -19.75 -18.94
N ASP A 35 -10.00 -18.49 -19.35
CA ASP A 35 -8.98 -17.75 -20.09
C ASP A 35 -7.87 -17.19 -19.17
N PHE A 36 -8.09 -17.17 -17.86
CA PHE A 36 -7.07 -16.73 -16.92
C PHE A 36 -5.85 -17.68 -16.95
N PRO A 37 -4.61 -17.17 -17.04
CA PRO A 37 -3.43 -17.98 -17.29
C PRO A 37 -2.91 -18.71 -16.03
N TRP A 38 -3.74 -19.56 -15.43
CA TRP A 38 -3.47 -20.27 -14.17
C TRP A 38 -2.09 -20.95 -14.14
N ASP A 39 -1.71 -21.60 -15.23
CA ASP A 39 -0.45 -22.36 -15.31
C ASP A 39 0.79 -21.47 -15.37
N LEU A 40 0.70 -20.27 -15.97
CA LEU A 40 1.81 -19.31 -15.98
C LEU A 40 1.98 -18.64 -14.60
N GLU A 41 0.89 -18.52 -13.87
CA GLU A 41 0.85 -17.87 -12.55
C GLU A 41 1.28 -18.83 -11.43
N ARG A 42 1.04 -20.13 -11.57
CA ARG A 42 1.28 -21.18 -10.55
C ARG A 42 2.71 -21.28 -10.01
N PRO A 43 3.79 -21.25 -10.81
CA PRO A 43 5.16 -21.44 -10.32
C PRO A 43 5.68 -20.29 -9.43
N LEU A 44 5.01 -19.15 -9.45
CA LEU A 44 5.44 -17.90 -8.83
C LEU A 44 4.53 -17.48 -7.66
N THR A 45 3.62 -18.35 -7.24
CA THR A 45 2.55 -18.01 -6.30
C THR A 45 2.76 -18.66 -4.95
N ASP A 46 2.84 -17.81 -3.92
CA ASP A 46 2.55 -18.23 -2.55
C ASP A 46 1.03 -18.32 -2.37
N ILE A 47 0.54 -19.39 -1.75
CA ILE A 47 -0.89 -19.54 -1.46
C ILE A 47 -1.27 -18.54 -0.38
N GLN A 48 -1.90 -17.45 -0.79
CA GLN A 48 -2.32 -16.35 0.06
C GLN A 48 -3.59 -15.72 -0.49
N LEU A 49 -4.33 -14.98 0.35
CA LEU A 49 -5.46 -14.15 -0.07
C LEU A 49 -5.09 -13.11 -1.13
N THR A 50 -3.83 -12.65 -1.15
CA THR A 50 -3.28 -11.83 -2.24
C THR A 50 -2.47 -12.75 -3.16
N GLY A 51 -3.01 -13.05 -4.34
CA GLY A 51 -2.34 -13.86 -5.34
C GLY A 51 -3.14 -13.91 -6.64
N PRO A 52 -2.66 -14.67 -7.63
CA PRO A 52 -3.36 -14.87 -8.89
C PRO A 52 -4.78 -15.36 -8.67
N SER A 53 -5.75 -14.56 -9.12
CA SER A 53 -7.15 -14.84 -8.83
C SER A 53 -8.12 -14.09 -9.73
N VAL A 54 -9.33 -14.64 -9.78
CA VAL A 54 -10.52 -13.98 -10.32
C VAL A 54 -11.42 -13.65 -9.13
N THR A 55 -11.75 -12.38 -8.95
CA THR A 55 -12.66 -11.91 -7.90
C THR A 55 -13.96 -11.44 -8.53
N ILE A 56 -15.08 -11.80 -7.92
CA ILE A 56 -16.44 -11.51 -8.35
C ILE A 56 -17.14 -10.82 -7.19
N GLN A 57 -17.86 -9.74 -7.46
CA GLN A 57 -18.63 -8.96 -6.48
C GLN A 57 -20.11 -8.93 -6.91
N ASP A 58 -20.99 -9.31 -6.00
CA ASP A 58 -22.44 -9.19 -6.20
C ASP A 58 -22.97 -7.79 -5.83
N ASP A 59 -24.29 -7.59 -6.03
CA ASP A 59 -24.98 -6.34 -5.72
C ASP A 59 -25.05 -6.04 -4.21
N ASP A 60 -24.89 -7.07 -3.37
CA ASP A 60 -24.98 -7.00 -1.91
C ASP A 60 -23.60 -6.77 -1.25
N ILE A 61 -22.56 -6.47 -2.06
CA ILE A 61 -21.17 -6.25 -1.62
C ILE A 61 -20.58 -7.50 -0.94
N ASN A 62 -21.02 -8.68 -1.37
CA ASN A 62 -20.32 -9.92 -1.09
C ASN A 62 -19.34 -10.22 -2.22
N TYR A 63 -18.28 -10.94 -1.87
CA TYR A 63 -17.23 -11.28 -2.82
C TYR A 63 -17.03 -12.78 -2.87
N LEU A 64 -16.87 -13.31 -4.09
CA LEU A 64 -16.34 -14.64 -4.33
C LEU A 64 -15.00 -14.50 -5.04
N LYS A 65 -13.96 -15.10 -4.50
CA LYS A 65 -12.60 -15.03 -5.04
C LYS A 65 -12.05 -16.41 -5.28
N LEU A 66 -11.76 -16.72 -6.52
CA LEU A 66 -11.11 -17.94 -6.96
C LEU A 66 -9.61 -17.69 -7.10
N GLY A 67 -8.79 -18.41 -6.34
CA GLY A 67 -7.33 -18.36 -6.41
C GLY A 67 -6.70 -19.74 -6.54
N LEU A 68 -5.40 -19.77 -6.81
CA LEU A 68 -4.63 -21.01 -6.90
C LEU A 68 -4.40 -21.68 -5.54
N TYR A 69 -4.42 -23.01 -5.53
CA TYR A 69 -4.03 -23.84 -4.38
C TYR A 69 -3.00 -24.92 -4.77
N PHE A 70 -2.48 -25.65 -3.78
CA PHE A 70 -1.46 -26.69 -3.98
C PHE A 70 -1.97 -27.86 -4.83
N GLY A 71 -1.09 -28.44 -5.65
CA GLY A 71 -1.34 -29.71 -6.34
C GLY A 71 -2.43 -29.65 -7.41
N GLY A 72 -2.51 -28.56 -8.19
CA GLY A 72 -3.51 -28.42 -9.25
C GLY A 72 -4.85 -27.85 -8.78
N LYS A 73 -5.08 -27.82 -7.46
CA LYS A 73 -6.34 -27.40 -6.84
C LYS A 73 -6.54 -25.88 -6.84
N PHE A 74 -7.73 -25.47 -6.44
CA PHE A 74 -8.14 -24.08 -6.32
C PHE A 74 -8.67 -23.79 -4.91
N CYS A 75 -8.55 -22.54 -4.50
CA CYS A 75 -9.10 -22.02 -3.26
C CYS A 75 -10.16 -20.99 -3.57
N ILE A 76 -11.36 -21.20 -3.03
CA ILE A 76 -12.49 -20.27 -3.12
C ILE A 76 -12.60 -19.55 -1.79
N TYR A 77 -12.54 -18.23 -1.83
CA TYR A 77 -12.83 -17.40 -0.69
C TYR A 77 -14.16 -16.70 -0.89
N TYR A 78 -15.03 -16.78 0.10
CA TYR A 78 -16.24 -15.98 0.17
C TYR A 78 -16.08 -14.95 1.29
N LEU A 79 -16.28 -13.67 0.96
CA LEU A 79 -16.28 -12.58 1.93
C LEU A 79 -17.66 -11.94 1.93
N ASP A 80 -18.37 -12.03 3.05
CA ASP A 80 -19.66 -11.35 3.17
C ASP A 80 -19.49 -9.85 3.44
N LYS A 81 -20.58 -9.10 3.29
CA LYS A 81 -20.64 -7.66 3.58
C LYS A 81 -20.24 -7.28 5.02
N ASP A 82 -20.39 -8.22 5.95
CA ASP A 82 -20.03 -8.05 7.37
C ASP A 82 -18.55 -8.42 7.63
N ASN A 83 -17.78 -8.65 6.56
CA ASN A 83 -16.36 -8.93 6.55
C ASN A 83 -15.99 -10.29 7.20
N HIS A 84 -16.92 -11.25 7.23
CA HIS A 84 -16.60 -12.63 7.57
C HIS A 84 -16.03 -13.36 6.36
N LEU A 85 -14.86 -13.97 6.55
CA LEU A 85 -14.18 -14.75 5.53
C LEU A 85 -14.50 -16.24 5.68
N TYR A 86 -14.82 -16.87 4.55
CA TYR A 86 -15.08 -18.30 4.41
C TYR A 86 -14.17 -18.85 3.32
N GLU A 87 -13.67 -20.06 3.51
CA GLU A 87 -12.70 -20.70 2.59
C GLU A 87 -13.16 -22.11 2.20
N TYR A 88 -12.99 -22.46 0.93
CA TYR A 88 -13.25 -23.80 0.42
C TYR A 88 -12.18 -24.23 -0.59
N HIS A 89 -11.74 -25.48 -0.52
CA HIS A 89 -10.73 -26.02 -1.44
C HIS A 89 -11.40 -26.84 -2.53
N ALA A 90 -11.49 -26.28 -3.73
CA ALA A 90 -11.99 -26.98 -4.91
C ALA A 90 -10.91 -27.89 -5.50
N ALA A 91 -11.29 -29.12 -5.86
CA ALA A 91 -10.36 -30.13 -6.37
C ALA A 91 -9.81 -29.75 -7.76
N ASP A 92 -10.63 -29.11 -8.59
CA ASP A 92 -10.36 -28.73 -9.97
C ASP A 92 -11.15 -27.47 -10.33
N ILE A 93 -10.95 -27.00 -11.57
CA ILE A 93 -11.59 -25.79 -12.08
C ILE A 93 -13.10 -25.99 -12.28
N ASP A 94 -13.55 -27.19 -12.66
CA ASP A 94 -14.97 -27.49 -12.88
C ASP A 94 -15.77 -27.38 -11.57
N ALA A 95 -15.20 -27.86 -10.47
CA ALA A 95 -15.77 -27.70 -9.13
C ALA A 95 -15.85 -26.21 -8.71
N ALA A 96 -14.84 -25.42 -9.05
CA ALA A 96 -14.85 -23.97 -8.82
C ALA A 96 -15.91 -23.26 -9.67
N GLU A 97 -16.06 -23.62 -10.94
CA GLU A 97 -17.08 -23.08 -11.86
C GLU A 97 -18.50 -23.32 -11.33
N LYS A 98 -18.75 -24.49 -10.75
CA LYS A 98 -20.03 -24.80 -10.10
C LYS A 98 -20.33 -23.85 -8.93
N LEU A 99 -19.35 -23.59 -8.05
CA LEU A 99 -19.52 -22.67 -6.93
C LEU A 99 -19.74 -21.23 -7.40
N VAL A 100 -19.11 -20.83 -8.51
CA VAL A 100 -19.39 -19.54 -9.15
C VAL A 100 -20.83 -19.48 -9.65
N ALA A 101 -21.32 -20.55 -10.30
CA ALA A 101 -22.72 -20.61 -10.73
C ALA A 101 -23.69 -20.54 -9.53
N ASP A 102 -23.39 -21.25 -8.44
CA ASP A 102 -24.20 -21.20 -7.22
C ASP A 102 -24.21 -19.80 -6.60
N PHE A 103 -23.09 -19.07 -6.64
CA PHE A 103 -23.01 -17.67 -6.21
C PHE A 103 -23.88 -16.74 -7.07
N PHE A 104 -23.84 -16.86 -8.40
CA PHE A 104 -24.71 -16.11 -9.32
C PHE A 104 -26.20 -16.40 -9.10
N ASN A 105 -26.54 -17.63 -8.72
CA ASN A 105 -27.92 -18.06 -8.48
C ASN A 105 -28.40 -17.82 -7.05
N LYS A 106 -27.55 -17.26 -6.16
CA LYS A 106 -27.82 -17.09 -4.72
C LYS A 106 -28.17 -18.43 -4.01
N THR A 107 -27.57 -19.53 -4.47
CA THR A 107 -27.72 -20.88 -3.93
C THR A 107 -26.43 -21.43 -3.32
N LEU A 108 -25.43 -20.58 -3.11
CA LEU A 108 -24.14 -20.96 -2.52
C LEU A 108 -24.33 -21.48 -1.09
N ASP A 109 -23.98 -22.75 -0.88
CA ASP A 109 -24.01 -23.38 0.44
C ASP A 109 -22.74 -23.03 1.22
N LEU A 110 -22.88 -22.16 2.23
CA LEU A 110 -21.76 -21.76 3.08
C LEU A 110 -21.40 -22.80 4.15
N SER A 111 -22.22 -23.84 4.36
CA SER A 111 -21.97 -24.85 5.38
C SER A 111 -20.77 -25.74 5.07
N VAL A 112 -20.40 -25.85 3.79
CA VAL A 112 -19.21 -26.58 3.36
C VAL A 112 -17.92 -25.76 3.42
N PHE A 113 -18.03 -24.44 3.66
CA PHE A 113 -16.88 -23.56 3.77
C PHE A 113 -16.36 -23.51 5.21
N GLU A 114 -15.04 -23.49 5.36
CA GLU A 114 -14.40 -23.22 6.64
C GLU A 114 -14.48 -21.72 6.96
N LYS A 115 -15.15 -21.38 8.06
CA LYS A 115 -15.26 -19.99 8.53
C LYS A 115 -14.01 -19.58 9.28
N HIS A 116 -13.36 -18.50 8.83
CA HIS A 116 -12.25 -17.90 9.57
C HIS A 116 -12.75 -17.13 10.78
N PHE A 117 -12.13 -17.37 11.94
CA PHE A 117 -12.49 -16.67 13.19
C PHE A 117 -11.95 -15.24 13.25
N PHE A 118 -10.82 -14.97 12.59
CA PHE A 118 -10.17 -13.66 12.60
C PHE A 118 -10.52 -12.86 11.35
N ASN A 119 -11.38 -11.87 11.52
CA ASN A 119 -11.90 -11.05 10.43
C ASN A 119 -11.19 -9.69 10.30
N ILE A 120 -9.89 -9.64 10.56
CA ILE A 120 -9.13 -8.37 10.54
C ILE A 120 -8.38 -8.26 9.22
N GLY A 121 -8.70 -7.23 8.43
CA GLY A 121 -7.93 -6.88 7.25
C GLY A 121 -8.21 -7.74 6.01
N ASN A 122 -9.37 -8.41 5.91
CA ASN A 122 -9.75 -9.22 4.75
C ASN A 122 -10.11 -8.36 3.54
N GLN A 123 -10.95 -7.33 3.72
CA GLN A 123 -11.45 -6.46 2.66
C GLN A 123 -10.45 -6.01 1.59
N PRO A 124 -9.22 -5.53 1.91
CA PRO A 124 -8.35 -5.03 0.87
C PRO A 124 -7.74 -6.15 0.00
N HIS A 125 -8.00 -7.44 0.28
CA HIS A 125 -7.73 -8.54 -0.64
C HIS A 125 -8.80 -8.71 -1.73
N PHE A 126 -9.95 -8.07 -1.60
CA PHE A 126 -11.11 -8.21 -2.49
C PHE A 126 -11.49 -6.87 -3.13
N ILE A 127 -11.25 -5.75 -2.45
CA ILE A 127 -11.64 -4.41 -2.88
C ILE A 127 -10.48 -3.72 -3.62
N THR A 128 -10.80 -3.05 -4.72
CA THR A 128 -9.82 -2.32 -5.53
C THR A 128 -9.36 -1.07 -4.78
N ASN A 129 -8.05 -0.91 -4.64
CA ASN A 129 -7.40 0.25 -4.06
C ASN A 129 -6.95 1.21 -5.16
N ASN A 130 -6.98 2.50 -4.87
CA ASN A 130 -6.56 3.53 -5.82
C ASN A 130 -5.03 3.76 -5.85
N PHE A 131 -4.30 3.22 -4.88
CA PHE A 131 -2.84 3.38 -4.71
C PHE A 131 -2.37 4.84 -4.71
N ILE A 132 -3.21 5.74 -4.18
CA ILE A 132 -2.93 7.16 -4.10
C ILE A 132 -2.23 7.46 -2.77
N TYR A 133 -1.04 8.06 -2.88
CA TYR A 133 -0.23 8.55 -1.77
C TYR A 133 -0.36 10.07 -1.72
N LYS A 134 -0.78 10.55 -0.54
CA LYS A 134 -0.89 11.97 -0.19
C LYS A 134 -0.30 12.17 1.19
N VAL A 135 0.19 13.38 1.47
CA VAL A 135 0.58 13.77 2.81
C VAL A 135 -0.63 13.63 3.73
N LYS A 136 -0.55 12.75 4.73
CA LYS A 136 -1.63 12.52 5.70
C LYS A 136 -1.46 13.49 6.88
N PRO A 137 -2.34 14.50 7.04
CA PRO A 137 -2.23 15.43 8.17
C PRO A 137 -2.29 14.70 9.52
N SER A 138 -3.05 13.59 9.60
CA SER A 138 -3.17 12.78 10.81
C SER A 138 -1.83 12.24 11.32
N ARG A 139 -0.87 11.90 10.44
CA ARG A 139 0.46 11.47 10.87
C ARG A 139 1.22 12.61 11.56
N VAL A 140 1.08 13.83 11.04
CA VAL A 140 1.68 15.03 11.61
C VAL A 140 1.02 15.37 12.95
N PHE A 141 -0.32 15.33 13.02
CA PHE A 141 -1.05 15.54 14.26
C PHE A 141 -0.70 14.52 15.34
N MET A 142 -0.59 13.23 15.00
CA MET A 142 -0.18 12.20 15.97
C MET A 142 1.25 12.43 16.48
N LEU A 143 2.18 12.84 15.62
CA LEU A 143 3.54 13.19 16.03
C LEU A 143 3.54 14.38 17.00
N ILE A 144 2.77 15.43 16.67
CA ILE A 144 2.61 16.61 17.55
C ILE A 144 2.00 16.21 18.88
N ALA A 145 0.91 15.44 18.88
CA ALA A 145 0.25 14.98 20.10
C ALA A 145 1.22 14.17 20.99
N LEU A 146 2.01 13.27 20.40
CA LEU A 146 3.03 12.52 21.11
C LEU A 146 4.09 13.45 21.72
N LEU A 147 4.59 14.43 20.95
CA LEU A 147 5.57 15.40 21.44
C LEU A 147 5.02 16.28 22.56
N LEU A 148 3.74 16.67 22.50
CA LEU A 148 3.06 17.41 23.56
C LEU A 148 2.96 16.60 24.86
N VAL A 149 2.70 15.28 24.77
CA VAL A 149 2.75 14.38 25.94
C VAL A 149 4.14 14.38 26.57
N TYR A 150 5.21 14.27 25.76
CA TYR A 150 6.58 14.35 26.26
C TYR A 150 6.90 15.71 26.91
N ILE A 151 6.43 16.82 26.32
CA ILE A 151 6.57 18.15 26.93
C ILE A 151 5.86 18.19 28.29
N GLY A 152 4.63 17.67 28.40
CA GLY A 152 3.88 17.64 29.66
C GLY A 152 4.57 16.80 30.74
N LEU A 153 5.09 15.62 30.38
CA LEU A 153 5.87 14.77 31.28
C LEU A 153 7.16 15.48 31.73
N PHE A 154 7.85 16.17 30.82
CA PHE A 154 9.07 16.91 31.13
C PHE A 154 8.81 18.09 32.07
N ILE A 155 7.73 18.85 31.84
CA ILE A 155 7.33 19.96 32.73
C ILE A 155 6.99 19.42 34.13
N SER A 156 6.27 18.30 34.22
CA SER A 156 5.92 17.67 35.49
C SER A 156 7.17 17.20 36.26
N PHE A 157 8.14 16.62 35.55
CA PHE A 157 9.43 16.23 36.12
C PHE A 157 10.21 17.45 36.60
N ALA A 158 10.32 18.50 35.79
CA ALA A 158 11.02 19.73 36.15
C ALA A 158 10.40 20.43 37.38
N ALA A 159 9.06 20.41 37.49
CA ALA A 159 8.34 20.96 38.65
C ALA A 159 8.59 20.16 39.95
N SER A 160 9.08 18.91 39.85
CA SER A 160 9.40 18.07 41.01
C SER A 160 10.82 18.27 41.54
N ILE A 161 11.66 19.06 40.85
CA ILE A 161 13.04 19.35 41.26
C ILE A 161 13.06 20.55 42.23
N PRO A 162 13.81 20.50 43.34
CA PRO A 162 13.90 21.61 44.30
C PRO A 162 14.33 22.96 43.68
N SER A 163 13.69 24.04 44.11
CA SER A 163 13.79 25.41 43.54
C SER A 163 15.18 26.04 43.62
N ASP A 164 16.07 25.53 44.47
CA ASP A 164 17.38 26.13 44.75
C ASP A 164 18.43 25.80 43.67
N THR A 165 18.01 25.07 42.63
CA THR A 165 18.88 24.66 41.54
C THR A 165 18.59 25.50 40.28
N PRO A 166 19.60 26.02 39.57
CA PRO A 166 19.43 26.89 38.40
C PRO A 166 18.97 26.13 37.13
N PHE A 167 18.03 25.18 37.27
CA PHE A 167 17.56 24.32 36.19
C PHE A 167 16.51 24.95 35.27
N ILE A 168 16.02 26.16 35.56
CA ILE A 168 14.92 26.81 34.80
C ILE A 168 15.28 27.03 33.31
N LEU A 169 16.55 27.13 32.95
CA LEU A 169 16.97 27.32 31.55
C LEU A 169 16.84 26.04 30.69
N TYR A 170 16.95 24.85 31.28
CA TYR A 170 16.84 23.59 30.56
C TYR A 170 15.44 23.30 29.98
N PRO A 171 14.31 23.48 30.71
CA PRO A 171 12.98 23.33 30.14
C PRO A 171 12.71 24.35 29.04
N CYS A 172 13.14 25.59 29.20
CA CYS A 172 13.01 26.59 28.14
C CYS A 172 13.74 26.15 26.87
N PHE A 173 14.99 25.68 26.97
CA PHE A 173 15.75 25.20 25.82
C PHE A 173 15.15 23.95 25.19
N PHE A 174 14.68 23.00 26.01
CA PHE A 174 14.01 21.78 25.54
C PHE A 174 12.71 22.08 24.79
N ILE A 175 11.88 22.98 25.32
CA ILE A 175 10.64 23.43 24.68
C ILE A 175 10.95 24.14 23.36
N LEU A 176 11.99 24.98 23.31
CA LEU A 176 12.39 25.64 22.06
C LEU A 176 12.83 24.64 20.97
N ILE A 177 13.61 23.61 21.34
CA ILE A 177 14.03 22.57 20.39
C ILE A 177 12.83 21.79 19.86
N ILE A 178 11.94 21.32 20.75
CA ILE A 178 10.76 20.55 20.33
C ILE A 178 9.80 21.43 19.55
N GLY A 179 9.56 22.66 19.99
CA GLY A 179 8.72 23.63 19.30
C GLY A 179 9.23 23.93 17.89
N GLY A 180 10.54 24.17 17.75
CA GLY A 180 11.18 24.34 16.45
C GLY A 180 11.05 23.11 15.55
N PHE A 181 11.20 21.91 16.13
CA PHE A 181 11.00 20.66 15.40
C PHE A 181 9.56 20.47 14.93
N ILE A 182 8.57 20.73 15.80
CA ILE A 182 7.14 20.71 15.46
C ILE A 182 6.86 21.67 14.30
N LEU A 183 7.29 22.92 14.42
CA LEU A 183 7.10 23.93 13.37
C LEU A 183 7.71 23.49 12.04
N TYR A 184 8.91 22.91 12.07
CA TYR A 184 9.57 22.38 10.88
C TYR A 184 8.79 21.23 10.23
N THR A 185 8.29 20.27 11.01
CA THR A 185 7.48 19.15 10.47
C THR A 185 6.15 19.61 9.88
N VAL A 186 5.48 20.58 10.53
CA VAL A 186 4.26 21.21 10.02
C VAL A 186 4.56 21.96 8.73
N PHE A 187 5.65 22.73 8.69
CA PHE A 187 6.08 23.44 7.50
C PHE A 187 6.30 22.48 6.31
N LEU A 188 7.03 21.38 6.53
CA LEU A 188 7.22 20.35 5.50
C LEU A 188 5.89 19.74 5.04
N ALA A 189 4.98 19.44 5.96
CA ALA A 189 3.68 18.88 5.62
C ALA A 189 2.84 19.85 4.76
N ILE A 190 2.85 21.14 5.11
CA ILE A 190 2.15 22.18 4.34
C ILE A 190 2.78 22.36 2.96
N GLN A 191 4.10 22.42 2.87
CA GLN A 191 4.83 22.59 1.61
C GLN A 191 4.55 21.44 0.64
N ASN A 192 4.39 20.22 1.15
CA ASN A 192 4.18 19.02 0.34
C ASN A 192 2.71 18.60 0.21
N ARG A 193 1.75 19.38 0.73
CA ARG A 193 0.33 18.99 0.81
C ARG A 193 -0.34 18.78 -0.54
N SER A 194 0.15 19.47 -1.58
CA SER A 194 -0.38 19.41 -2.94
C SER A 194 0.24 18.28 -3.76
N LEU A 195 1.28 17.62 -3.25
CA LEU A 195 1.92 16.53 -3.97
C LEU A 195 0.96 15.36 -4.14
N TYR A 196 0.99 14.80 -5.34
CA TYR A 196 0.22 13.65 -5.72
C TYR A 196 1.16 12.57 -6.24
N LEU A 197 1.00 11.35 -5.73
CA LEU A 197 1.66 10.17 -6.27
C LEU A 197 0.62 9.05 -6.35
N GLN A 198 0.50 8.43 -7.52
CA GLN A 198 -0.26 7.21 -7.70
C GLN A 198 0.64 6.16 -8.32
N ILE A 199 0.88 5.09 -7.58
CA ILE A 199 1.80 4.03 -7.99
C ILE A 199 1.38 2.70 -7.34
N SER A 200 1.09 1.71 -8.18
CA SER A 200 0.86 0.33 -7.76
C SER A 200 2.05 -0.55 -8.17
N ARG A 201 2.04 -1.85 -7.85
CA ARG A 201 3.16 -2.74 -8.19
C ARG A 201 3.09 -3.23 -9.64
N GLY A 202 1.92 -3.71 -10.06
CA GLY A 202 1.67 -4.31 -11.37
C GLY A 202 1.57 -3.33 -12.53
N ASN A 203 1.11 -2.10 -12.30
CA ASN A 203 1.01 -1.10 -13.36
C ASN A 203 2.40 -0.59 -13.79
N ASN A 204 2.65 -0.55 -15.10
CA ASN A 204 3.88 0.01 -15.66
C ASN A 204 3.89 1.55 -15.62
N LEU A 205 2.72 2.18 -15.59
CA LEU A 205 2.58 3.62 -15.44
C LEU A 205 2.43 4.00 -13.96
N PHE A 206 3.06 5.11 -13.59
CA PHE A 206 2.77 5.79 -12.34
C PHE A 206 2.63 7.28 -12.58
N TYR A 207 1.89 7.95 -11.70
CA TYR A 207 1.55 9.36 -11.86
C TYR A 207 2.16 10.16 -10.73
N PHE A 208 2.80 11.27 -11.07
CA PHE A 208 3.34 12.20 -10.09
C PHE A 208 3.06 13.64 -10.50
N GLY A 209 2.65 14.46 -9.54
CA GLY A 209 2.35 15.87 -9.75
C GLY A 209 2.64 16.71 -8.53
N LYS A 210 3.04 17.96 -8.76
CA LYS A 210 3.23 18.95 -7.69
C LYS A 210 1.89 19.50 -7.17
N ASP A 211 0.86 19.40 -7.98
CA ASP A 211 -0.51 19.78 -7.71
C ASP A 211 -1.46 18.88 -8.53
N ALA A 212 -2.77 19.04 -8.32
CA ALA A 212 -3.79 18.22 -8.98
C ALA A 212 -3.97 18.54 -10.48
N GLN A 213 -3.43 19.65 -10.97
CA GLN A 213 -3.56 20.10 -12.37
C GLN A 213 -2.37 19.64 -13.22
N ASN A 214 -1.20 19.48 -12.61
CA ASN A 214 0.06 19.13 -13.24
C ASN A 214 0.49 17.72 -12.84
N ILE A 215 -0.35 16.73 -13.16
CA ILE A 215 -0.05 15.31 -12.96
C ILE A 215 0.51 14.75 -14.27
N LEU A 216 1.75 14.26 -14.22
CA LEU A 216 2.42 13.64 -15.36
C LEU A 216 2.49 12.12 -15.17
N ALA A 217 2.38 11.39 -16.28
CA ALA A 217 2.52 9.95 -16.33
C ALA A 217 3.97 9.58 -16.63
N TYR A 218 4.48 8.58 -15.91
CA TYR A 218 5.84 8.09 -16.02
C TYR A 218 5.83 6.57 -16.17
N GLU A 219 6.63 6.06 -17.11
CA GLU A 219 6.79 4.62 -17.30
C GLU A 219 7.93 4.10 -16.42
N LYS A 220 7.67 3.02 -15.67
CA LYS A 220 8.69 2.38 -14.83
C LYS A 220 9.86 1.84 -15.65
N LEU A 221 9.61 1.36 -16.88
CA LEU A 221 10.64 0.85 -17.79
C LEU A 221 11.64 1.92 -18.25
N ASN A 222 11.25 3.21 -18.21
CA ASN A 222 12.12 4.33 -18.60
C ASN A 222 13.02 4.81 -17.46
N ILE A 223 12.93 4.20 -16.28
CA ILE A 223 13.80 4.51 -15.15
C ILE A 223 15.18 3.92 -15.42
N GLU A 224 16.20 4.76 -15.26
CA GLU A 224 17.60 4.37 -15.31
C GLU A 224 18.07 3.86 -13.94
N ASN A 225 17.80 4.61 -12.87
CA ASN A 225 18.14 4.22 -11.50
C ASN A 225 17.29 5.01 -10.49
N ILE A 226 17.23 4.48 -9.26
CA ILE A 226 16.59 5.13 -8.11
C ILE A 226 17.66 5.42 -7.07
N VAL A 227 17.81 6.69 -6.70
CA VAL A 227 18.74 7.14 -5.66
C VAL A 227 17.97 7.46 -4.39
N ILE A 228 18.34 6.82 -3.28
CA ILE A 228 17.77 7.10 -1.96
C ILE A 228 18.80 7.91 -1.18
N TYR A 229 18.41 9.13 -0.81
CA TYR A 229 19.22 9.97 0.05
C TYR A 229 18.92 9.65 1.50
N GLU A 230 19.84 8.90 2.12
CA GLU A 230 19.79 8.62 3.55
C GLU A 230 20.70 9.59 4.32
N ASN A 231 20.22 10.05 5.47
CA ASN A 231 21.11 10.65 6.46
C ASN A 231 21.86 9.51 7.15
N ASN A 232 23.18 9.44 6.94
CA ASN A 232 24.07 8.43 7.51
C ASN A 232 24.20 8.44 9.05
N ASP A 233 23.31 9.12 9.77
CA ASP A 233 23.37 9.19 11.23
C ASP A 233 22.80 7.93 11.87
N ARG A 234 23.69 6.93 12.03
CA ARG A 234 23.43 5.66 12.74
C ARG A 234 23.13 5.83 14.24
N ARG A 235 23.10 7.06 14.78
CA ARG A 235 22.98 7.36 16.23
C ARG A 235 21.77 8.21 16.61
N GLY A 236 20.92 8.60 15.65
CA GLY A 236 19.78 9.50 15.89
C GLY A 236 18.42 8.82 15.79
N PHE A 237 17.43 9.39 16.49
CA PHE A 237 16.01 9.07 16.36
C PHE A 237 15.62 9.18 14.87
N ARG A 238 15.35 8.05 14.21
CA ARG A 238 15.11 7.95 12.76
C ARG A 238 13.77 8.55 12.38
N LEU A 239 13.71 9.87 12.23
CA LEU A 239 12.56 10.55 11.67
C LEU A 239 12.78 10.66 10.16
N ASP A 240 12.30 9.63 9.44
CA ASP A 240 12.47 9.44 8.00
C ASP A 240 11.86 10.56 7.12
N PHE A 241 11.25 11.60 7.69
CA PHE A 241 10.56 12.68 6.96
C PHE A 241 11.46 13.47 5.99
N ASN A 242 12.76 13.52 6.24
CA ASN A 242 13.72 14.26 5.42
C ASN A 242 14.39 13.42 4.32
N LYS A 243 14.07 12.12 4.23
CA LYS A 243 14.57 11.29 3.13
C LYS A 243 13.95 11.76 1.82
N LYS A 244 14.76 11.76 0.77
CA LYS A 244 14.34 12.07 -0.59
C LYS A 244 14.65 10.88 -1.47
N ILE A 245 13.71 10.55 -2.34
CA ILE A 245 13.87 9.53 -3.37
C ILE A 245 14.01 10.28 -4.69
N GLU A 246 15.12 10.08 -5.37
CA GLU A 246 15.33 10.59 -6.72
C GLU A 246 15.16 9.45 -7.72
N VAL A 247 14.29 9.65 -8.69
CA VAL A 247 14.09 8.72 -9.80
C VAL A 247 14.73 9.36 -11.02
N LYS A 248 15.78 8.75 -11.56
CA LYS A 248 16.44 9.19 -12.80
C LYS A 248 15.90 8.40 -13.97
N PHE A 249 15.55 9.10 -15.05
CA PHE A 249 15.05 8.51 -16.28
C PHE A 249 16.13 8.47 -17.34
N ARG A 250 16.02 7.53 -18.28
CA ARG A 250 17.00 7.33 -19.37
C ARG A 250 17.15 8.53 -20.30
N ASN A 251 16.16 9.43 -20.32
CA ASN A 251 16.21 10.68 -21.09
C ASN A 251 16.96 11.81 -20.37
N GLY A 252 17.48 11.58 -19.16
CA GLY A 252 18.17 12.57 -18.34
C GLY A 252 17.25 13.36 -17.39
N ASP A 253 15.94 13.20 -17.49
CA ASP A 253 15.01 13.80 -16.54
C ASP A 253 15.11 13.12 -15.17
N TYR A 254 14.70 13.84 -14.12
CA TYR A 254 14.64 13.28 -12.78
C TYR A 254 13.43 13.80 -12.00
N LEU A 255 12.97 12.97 -11.07
CA LEU A 255 11.91 13.30 -10.13
C LEU A 255 12.42 13.19 -8.71
N ILE A 256 12.00 14.11 -7.85
CA ILE A 256 12.27 14.06 -6.41
C ILE A 256 10.96 13.83 -5.67
N ILE A 257 10.84 12.66 -5.06
CA ILE A 257 9.69 12.26 -4.26
C ILE A 257 10.09 12.34 -2.77
N PRO A 258 9.43 13.19 -1.97
CA PRO A 258 9.75 13.29 -0.55
C PRO A 258 9.14 12.13 0.22
N ASN A 259 9.86 11.62 1.22
CA ASN A 259 9.46 10.45 1.98
C ASN A 259 8.20 10.67 2.85
N ILE A 260 7.79 11.92 3.05
CA ILE A 260 6.51 12.27 3.70
C ILE A 260 5.30 11.81 2.87
N LEU A 261 5.46 11.61 1.55
CA LEU A 261 4.40 11.15 0.65
C LEU A 261 4.26 9.63 0.69
N ILE A 262 5.38 8.92 0.53
CA ILE A 262 5.50 7.47 0.55
C ILE A 262 6.86 7.11 1.16
N SER A 263 6.91 6.04 1.96
CA SER A 263 8.18 5.60 2.52
C SER A 263 9.11 5.06 1.42
N SER A 264 10.43 5.18 1.57
CA SER A 264 11.39 4.64 0.61
C SER A 264 11.23 3.12 0.45
N TYR A 265 10.89 2.42 1.52
CA TYR A 265 10.60 0.99 1.48
C TYR A 265 9.34 0.69 0.66
N ASP A 266 8.22 1.35 0.97
CA ASP A 266 6.95 1.15 0.25
C ASP A 266 7.07 1.57 -1.22
N PHE A 267 7.87 2.60 -1.52
CA PHE A 267 8.13 3.04 -2.89
C PHE A 267 8.93 2.01 -3.66
N LEU A 268 10.04 1.51 -3.09
CA LEU A 268 10.84 0.47 -3.72
C LEU A 268 10.05 -0.81 -3.96
N SER A 269 9.14 -1.18 -3.04
CA SER A 269 8.31 -2.38 -3.22
C SER A 269 7.32 -2.29 -4.39
N LYS A 270 7.10 -1.09 -4.97
CA LYS A 270 6.30 -0.92 -6.19
C LYS A 270 7.04 -1.27 -7.47
N PHE A 271 8.36 -1.45 -7.38
CA PHE A 271 9.19 -1.87 -8.50
C PHE A 271 9.46 -3.36 -8.34
N SER A 272 8.99 -4.16 -9.29
CA SER A 272 9.29 -5.59 -9.26
C SER A 272 10.80 -5.80 -9.45
N GLY A 273 11.39 -6.75 -8.71
CA GLY A 273 12.81 -7.09 -8.90
C GLY A 273 13.15 -7.50 -10.34
N LYS A 274 12.15 -7.92 -11.13
CA LYS A 274 12.29 -8.26 -12.55
C LYS A 274 12.62 -7.04 -13.43
N LEU A 275 12.35 -5.82 -12.99
CA LEU A 275 12.66 -4.60 -13.76
C LEU A 275 14.16 -4.31 -13.81
N GLY A 276 14.97 -4.92 -12.92
CA GLY A 276 16.42 -4.75 -12.91
C GLY A 276 16.88 -3.30 -12.66
N ILE A 277 16.04 -2.46 -12.07
CA ILE A 277 16.35 -1.05 -11.80
C ILE A 277 17.39 -0.97 -10.68
N PRO A 278 18.59 -0.41 -10.93
CA PRO A 278 19.59 -0.19 -9.89
C PRO A 278 19.09 0.77 -8.80
N VAL A 279 19.29 0.39 -7.54
CA VAL A 279 19.02 1.24 -6.38
C VAL A 279 20.34 1.68 -5.76
N ILE A 280 20.55 2.99 -5.68
CA ILE A 280 21.78 3.60 -5.17
C ILE A 280 21.46 4.30 -3.84
N TYR A 281 22.17 3.95 -2.78
CA TYR A 281 22.08 4.64 -1.50
C TYR A 281 23.15 5.73 -1.44
N SER A 282 22.71 6.98 -1.33
CA SER A 282 23.60 8.14 -1.30
C SER A 282 23.51 8.85 0.04
N SER A 283 24.66 9.26 0.57
CA SER A 283 24.73 10.13 1.73
C SER A 283 24.44 11.57 1.31
N SER A 284 23.48 12.21 1.98
CA SER A 284 23.06 13.60 1.72
C SER A 284 24.19 14.65 1.82
N ARG A 285 25.39 14.27 2.29
CA ARG A 285 26.57 15.16 2.35
C ARG A 285 27.05 15.70 0.99
N LEU A 286 26.60 15.13 -0.13
CA LEU A 286 27.02 15.56 -1.47
C LEU A 286 26.17 16.69 -2.09
N PHE A 287 25.07 17.14 -1.46
CA PHE A 287 24.19 18.16 -2.04
C PHE A 287 24.63 19.63 -1.79
N LYS A 288 25.80 19.86 -1.17
CA LYS A 288 26.43 21.18 -1.12
C LYS A 288 27.42 21.33 -2.29
N ARG A 289 26.90 21.58 -3.49
CA ARG A 289 27.50 22.37 -4.58
C ARG A 289 26.87 21.97 -5.92
N ARG A 290 25.87 22.72 -6.35
CA ARG A 290 25.73 23.30 -7.70
C ARG A 290 24.65 24.36 -7.64
#